data_AF-A0A914LIQ2-F1
#
_entry.id   AF-A0A914LIQ2-F1
#
_cell.length_a   1.000
_cell.length_b   1.000
_cell.length_c   1.000
_cell.angle_alpha   90.00
_cell.angle_beta   90.00
_cell.angle_gamma   90.00
#
_symmetry.space_group_name_H-M   'P 1'
#
loop_
_entity.id
_entity.type
_entity.pdbx_description
1 polymer ?
#
loop_
_entity_poly.entity_id
_entity_poly.type
_entity_poly.pdbx_seq_one_letter_code
_entity_poly.pdbx_strand_id
1 'polypeptide(L)'
;MQSIIDKSGNLEKFQFVTKTLKLWAKNHFIYSSQFGFLNGATLNLLILKIVLLYFDSSQIYLLQKFLETFSEWDWKYPVKLEELTQKSQSWKEETEINFRKNQYLSKYNNYSNEERIRLEKHTNPIMVVLTLGYPEQNCSYNVNYSTRKIILKEFENDISTFKKIKP
;
A
#
# COMPACT_ATOMS: atom_id res chain seq x y z
N MET A 1 -9.78 -14.77 2.83
CA MET A 1 -8.37 -14.75 2.39
C MET A 1 -7.85 -16.17 2.20
N GLN A 2 -7.92 -17.04 3.23
CA GLN A 2 -7.53 -18.45 3.13
C GLN A 2 -8.26 -19.19 1.98
N SER A 3 -9.59 -19.10 1.92
CA SER A 3 -10.43 -19.80 0.93
C SER A 3 -10.22 -19.41 -0.54
N ILE A 4 -9.60 -18.25 -0.82
CA ILE A 4 -9.36 -17.74 -2.18
C ILE A 4 -8.00 -18.21 -2.70
N ILE A 5 -7.05 -18.38 -1.76
CA ILE A 5 -5.69 -18.81 -2.04
C ILE A 5 -5.58 -20.36 -2.10
N ASP A 6 -6.59 -21.07 -1.59
CA ASP A 6 -6.69 -22.54 -1.57
C ASP A 6 -6.88 -23.23 -2.94
N LYS A 7 -6.79 -22.51 -4.06
CA LYS A 7 -6.54 -23.15 -5.37
C LYS A 7 -5.12 -23.76 -5.36
N SER A 8 -5.05 -25.04 -4.99
CA SER A 8 -4.05 -26.13 -5.16
C SER A 8 -2.56 -25.81 -5.47
N GLY A 9 -2.03 -24.65 -5.11
CA GLY A 9 -0.62 -24.26 -5.29
C GLY A 9 -0.29 -22.80 -4.99
N ASN A 10 -1.28 -21.96 -4.68
CA ASN A 10 -1.08 -20.51 -4.50
C ASN A 10 -0.78 -20.09 -3.07
N LEU A 11 -1.14 -20.90 -2.09
CA LEU A 11 -0.85 -20.60 -0.68
C LEU A 11 0.64 -20.55 -0.42
N GLU A 12 1.38 -21.53 -0.95
CA GLU A 12 2.83 -21.57 -0.81
C GLU A 12 3.50 -20.41 -1.56
N LYS A 13 3.07 -20.10 -2.79
CA LYS A 13 3.56 -18.93 -3.53
C LYS A 13 3.30 -17.63 -2.78
N PHE A 14 2.06 -17.40 -2.34
CA PHE A 14 1.69 -16.19 -1.61
C PHE A 14 2.46 -16.08 -0.28
N GLN A 15 2.59 -17.17 0.48
CA GLN A 15 3.35 -17.19 1.72
C GLN A 15 4.84 -16.91 1.47
N PHE A 16 5.42 -17.50 0.43
CA PHE A 16 6.82 -17.27 0.05
C PHE A 16 7.06 -15.79 -0.30
N VAL A 17 6.24 -15.23 -1.19
CA VAL A 17 6.34 -13.82 -1.61
C VAL A 17 6.11 -12.88 -0.42
N THR A 18 5.10 -13.17 0.41
CA THR A 18 4.81 -12.39 1.62
C THR A 18 5.95 -12.40 2.63
N LYS A 19 6.52 -13.58 2.93
CA LYS A 19 7.65 -13.68 3.86
C LYS A 19 8.87 -12.93 3.32
N THR A 20 9.16 -13.10 2.03
CA THR A 20 10.31 -12.46 1.37
C THR A 20 10.16 -10.94 1.35
N LEU A 21 9.04 -10.40 0.87
CA LEU A 21 8.80 -8.96 0.84
C LEU A 21 8.66 -8.34 2.23
N LYS A 22 8.14 -9.07 3.21
CA LYS A 22 8.11 -8.59 4.60
C LYS A 22 9.51 -8.49 5.20
N LEU A 23 10.37 -9.48 4.96
CA LEU A 23 11.77 -9.43 5.40
C LEU A 23 12.51 -8.28 4.70
N TRP A 24 12.34 -8.17 3.39
CA TRP A 24 12.86 -7.08 2.58
C TRP A 24 12.43 -5.71 3.12
N ALA A 25 11.13 -5.46 3.31
CA ALA A 25 10.62 -4.18 3.81
C ALA A 25 11.17 -3.83 5.22
N LYS A 26 11.45 -4.84 6.05
CA LYS A 26 12.11 -4.64 7.36
C LYS A 26 13.58 -4.25 7.20
N ASN A 27 14.32 -4.93 6.32
CA ASN A 27 15.73 -4.65 6.08
C ASN A 27 15.95 -3.27 5.44
N HIS A 28 14.97 -2.77 4.68
CA HIS A 28 14.97 -1.43 4.09
C HIS A 28 14.30 -0.37 4.97
N PHE A 29 13.94 -0.71 6.22
CA PHE A 29 13.33 0.20 7.21
C PHE A 29 12.01 0.87 6.76
N ILE A 30 11.28 0.27 5.82
CA ILE A 30 9.98 0.75 5.33
C ILE A 30 8.80 -0.09 5.86
N TYR A 31 8.98 -0.76 7.00
CA TYR A 31 7.95 -1.58 7.66
C TYR A 31 7.66 -1.08 9.07
N SER A 32 6.68 -0.18 9.23
CA SER A 32 6.11 0.25 10.52
C SER A 32 4.95 1.23 10.33
N SER A 33 3.73 0.83 10.73
CA SER A 33 2.54 1.69 10.67
C SER A 33 2.66 2.93 11.56
N GLN A 34 3.35 2.81 12.70
CA GLN A 34 3.50 3.89 13.68
C GLN A 34 4.34 5.04 13.14
N PHE A 35 5.32 4.74 12.28
CA PHE A 35 6.19 5.73 11.66
C PHE A 35 5.70 6.18 10.27
N GLY A 36 4.48 5.79 9.88
CA GLY A 36 3.91 6.15 8.58
C GLY A 36 4.47 5.36 7.39
N PHE A 37 4.98 4.15 7.64
CA PHE A 37 5.42 3.21 6.62
C PHE A 37 4.43 2.07 6.41
N LEU A 38 4.76 1.11 5.53
CA LEU A 38 3.90 -0.02 5.23
C LEU A 38 3.70 -0.90 6.47
N ASN A 39 2.49 -1.44 6.60
CA ASN A 39 2.14 -2.42 7.62
C ASN A 39 1.83 -3.78 6.98
N GLY A 40 1.62 -4.80 7.81
CA GLY A 40 1.35 -6.16 7.32
C GLY A 40 0.10 -6.24 6.43
N ALA A 41 -0.97 -5.51 6.78
CA ALA A 41 -2.20 -5.50 5.99
C ALA A 41 -1.98 -4.87 4.61
N THR A 42 -1.37 -3.67 4.57
CA THR A 42 -1.04 -2.94 3.34
C THR A 42 -0.15 -3.79 2.43
N LEU A 43 0.93 -4.35 2.98
CA LEU A 43 1.86 -5.16 2.21
C LEU A 43 1.18 -6.42 1.66
N ASN A 44 0.38 -7.12 2.47
CA ASN A 44 -0.34 -8.31 2.03
C ASN A 44 -1.35 -8.01 0.92
N LEU A 45 -2.06 -6.88 0.98
CA LEU A 45 -3.04 -6.49 -0.04
C LEU A 45 -2.37 -6.13 -1.37
N LEU A 46 -1.24 -5.41 -1.31
CA LEU A 46 -0.41 -5.11 -2.47
C LEU A 46 0.10 -6.42 -3.11
N ILE A 47 0.64 -7.33 -2.31
CA ILE A 47 1.11 -8.64 -2.77
C ILE A 47 -0.02 -9.44 -3.38
N LEU A 48 -1.17 -9.48 -2.72
CA LEU A 48 -2.34 -10.23 -3.19
C LEU A 48 -2.80 -9.73 -4.57
N LYS A 49 -2.75 -8.41 -4.82
CA LYS A 49 -3.05 -7.86 -6.15
C LYS A 49 -2.14 -8.44 -7.23
N ILE A 50 -0.84 -8.51 -6.95
CA ILE A 50 0.16 -9.04 -7.89
C ILE A 50 -0.03 -10.54 -8.10
N VAL A 51 -0.26 -11.30 -7.03
CA VAL A 51 -0.51 -12.75 -7.14
C VAL A 51 -1.78 -13.05 -7.93
N LEU A 52 -2.85 -12.26 -7.76
CA LEU A 52 -4.08 -12.43 -8.54
C LEU A 52 -3.89 -12.08 -10.01
N LEU A 53 -3.18 -10.98 -10.32
CA LEU A 53 -2.91 -10.56 -11.70
C LEU A 53 -1.95 -11.49 -12.46
N TYR A 54 -0.99 -12.10 -11.77
CA TYR A 54 0.09 -12.91 -12.36
C TYR A 54 0.11 -14.34 -11.81
N PHE A 55 -1.06 -14.93 -11.66
CA PHE A 55 -1.30 -16.23 -11.00
C PHE A 55 -0.38 -17.38 -11.47
N ASP A 56 -0.16 -17.49 -12.78
CA ASP A 56 0.63 -18.57 -13.39
C ASP A 56 2.15 -18.34 -13.34
N SER A 57 2.59 -17.23 -12.75
CA SER A 57 4.01 -16.85 -12.74
C SER A 57 4.83 -17.54 -11.65
N SER A 58 6.16 -17.50 -11.80
CA SER A 58 7.12 -17.96 -10.80
C SER A 58 7.21 -17.00 -9.61
N GLN A 59 7.64 -17.49 -8.45
CA GLN A 59 7.78 -16.68 -7.24
C GLN A 59 8.74 -15.48 -7.44
N ILE A 60 9.87 -15.70 -8.14
CA ILE A 60 10.85 -14.64 -8.43
C ILE A 60 10.22 -13.56 -9.34
N TYR A 61 9.48 -13.98 -10.36
CA TYR A 61 8.78 -13.04 -11.24
C TYR A 61 7.74 -12.21 -10.48
N LEU A 62 7.02 -12.79 -9.51
CA LEU A 62 6.09 -12.06 -8.65
C LEU A 62 6.78 -10.99 -7.79
N LEU A 63 7.97 -11.28 -7.26
CA LEU A 63 8.77 -10.31 -6.50
C LEU A 63 9.19 -9.12 -7.39
N GLN A 64 9.72 -9.42 -8.58
CA GLN A 64 10.09 -8.39 -9.54
C GLN A 64 8.88 -7.56 -9.96
N LYS A 65 7.76 -8.21 -10.31
CA LYS A 65 6.54 -7.53 -10.72
C LYS A 65 5.91 -6.69 -9.63
N PHE A 66 6.02 -7.10 -8.37
CA PHE A 66 5.60 -6.29 -7.25
C PHE A 66 6.32 -4.95 -7.24
N LEU A 67 7.65 -4.97 -7.32
CA LEU A 67 8.44 -3.74 -7.29
C LEU A 67 8.13 -2.86 -8.50
N GLU A 68 8.19 -3.43 -9.71
CA GLU A 68 7.90 -2.71 -10.97
C GLU A 68 6.51 -2.06 -10.96
N THR A 69 5.49 -2.80 -10.52
CA THR A 69 4.11 -2.30 -10.53
C THR A 69 3.95 -1.13 -9.56
N PHE A 70 4.50 -1.23 -8.34
CA PHE A 70 4.27 -0.23 -7.30
C PHE A 70 5.26 0.93 -7.30
N SER A 71 6.39 0.83 -8.01
CA SER A 71 7.23 1.98 -8.33
C SER A 71 6.56 2.91 -9.34
N GLU A 72 5.91 2.34 -10.36
CA GLU A 72 5.30 3.09 -11.47
C GLU A 72 3.78 3.34 -11.27
N TRP A 73 3.21 2.85 -10.17
CA TRP A 73 1.77 2.97 -9.90
C TRP A 73 1.33 4.44 -9.83
N ASP A 74 0.28 4.79 -10.58
CA ASP A 74 -0.36 6.09 -10.42
C ASP A 74 -1.20 6.11 -9.13
N TRP A 75 -0.58 6.58 -8.05
CA TRP A 75 -1.16 6.69 -6.72
C TRP A 75 -2.35 7.66 -6.61
N LYS A 76 -2.75 8.33 -7.70
CA LYS A 76 -4.09 8.95 -7.80
C LYS A 76 -5.20 7.90 -7.72
N TYR A 77 -4.93 6.67 -8.14
CA TYR A 77 -5.88 5.57 -8.10
C TYR A 77 -5.59 4.66 -6.91
N PRO A 78 -6.60 4.39 -6.06
CA PRO A 78 -6.42 3.49 -4.93
C PRO A 78 -6.19 2.06 -5.39
N VAL A 79 -5.33 1.33 -4.68
CA VAL A 79 -5.14 -0.10 -4.90
C VAL A 79 -6.36 -0.84 -4.34
N LYS A 80 -7.22 -1.27 -5.27
CA LYS A 80 -8.39 -2.12 -5.01
C LYS A 80 -8.21 -3.53 -5.57
N LEU A 81 -8.88 -4.48 -4.95
CA LEU A 81 -8.97 -5.88 -5.36
C LEU A 81 -10.40 -6.15 -5.84
N GLU A 82 -10.71 -5.67 -7.05
CA GLU A 82 -12.08 -5.63 -7.61
C GLU A 82 -12.75 -7.00 -7.73
N GLU A 83 -11.97 -8.07 -7.93
CA GLU A 83 -12.46 -9.44 -8.04
C GLU A 83 -13.13 -9.96 -6.75
N LEU A 84 -12.92 -9.27 -5.62
CA LEU A 84 -13.29 -9.76 -4.30
C LEU A 84 -14.21 -8.81 -3.52
N THR A 85 -14.44 -7.59 -4.00
CA THR A 85 -15.27 -6.62 -3.29
C THR A 85 -16.74 -6.73 -3.68
N GLN A 86 -17.61 -6.88 -2.69
CA GLN A 86 -19.06 -6.77 -2.91
C GLN A 86 -19.40 -5.35 -3.36
N LYS A 87 -20.35 -5.20 -4.30
CA LYS A 87 -20.75 -3.92 -4.93
C LYS A 87 -21.34 -2.87 -3.95
N SER A 88 -21.35 -3.12 -2.66
CA SER A 88 -21.95 -2.27 -1.62
C SER A 88 -20.94 -1.29 -1.03
N GLN A 89 -21.18 0.00 -1.32
CA GLN A 89 -20.56 1.21 -0.77
C GLN A 89 -19.03 1.24 -0.76
N SER A 90 -18.47 1.62 -1.91
CA SER A 90 -17.05 1.88 -2.09
C SER A 90 -16.54 3.01 -1.19
N TRP A 91 -15.28 2.89 -0.76
CA TRP A 91 -14.52 3.96 -0.13
C TRP A 91 -14.60 5.24 -0.97
N LYS A 92 -14.83 6.38 -0.30
CA LYS A 92 -14.89 7.71 -0.90
C LYS A 92 -13.80 8.59 -0.31
N GLU A 93 -12.96 9.15 -1.17
CA GLU A 93 -11.84 10.02 -0.77
C GLU A 93 -12.30 11.22 0.09
N GLU A 94 -13.41 11.86 -0.30
CA GLU A 94 -13.98 13.00 0.43
C GLU A 94 -14.34 12.64 1.88
N THR A 95 -14.84 11.42 2.12
CA THR A 95 -15.21 10.99 3.48
C THR A 95 -13.97 10.81 4.36
N GLU A 96 -12.87 10.30 3.82
CA GLU A 96 -11.59 10.18 4.55
C GLU A 96 -10.95 11.55 4.80
N ILE A 97 -10.98 12.44 3.81
CA ILE A 97 -10.50 13.82 3.94
C ILE A 97 -11.26 14.54 5.05
N ASN A 98 -12.59 14.47 5.05
CA ASN A 98 -13.42 15.10 6.08
C ASN A 98 -13.14 14.52 7.47
N PHE A 99 -12.97 13.20 7.57
CA PHE A 99 -12.59 12.55 8.82
C PHE A 99 -11.25 13.07 9.35
N ARG A 100 -10.23 13.21 8.48
CA ARG A 100 -8.90 13.72 8.84
C ARG A 100 -8.95 15.20 9.25
N LYS A 101 -9.73 16.04 8.54
CA LYS A 101 -9.94 17.46 8.90
C LYS A 101 -10.54 17.62 10.29
N ASN A 102 -11.54 16.81 10.61
CA ASN A 102 -12.24 16.86 11.89
C ASN A 102 -11.30 16.62 13.09
N GLN A 103 -10.15 15.96 12.91
CA GLN A 103 -9.19 15.73 13.99
C GLN A 103 -8.50 17.00 14.50
N TYR A 104 -8.35 18.03 13.65
CA TYR A 104 -7.65 19.27 14.00
C TYR A 104 -8.52 20.53 13.89
N LEU A 105 -9.74 20.41 13.35
CA LEU A 105 -10.62 21.55 13.07
C LEU A 105 -10.91 22.41 14.31
N SER A 106 -11.10 21.78 15.47
CA SER A 106 -11.37 22.49 16.74
C SER A 106 -10.24 23.41 17.19
N LYS A 107 -9.01 23.13 16.77
CA LYS A 107 -7.81 23.92 17.09
C LYS A 107 -7.31 24.74 15.89
N TYR A 108 -8.01 24.71 14.75
CA TYR A 108 -7.52 25.26 13.48
C TYR A 108 -7.13 26.74 13.57
N ASN A 109 -7.95 27.53 14.29
CA ASN A 109 -7.71 28.96 14.47
C ASN A 109 -6.49 29.29 15.35
N ASN A 110 -6.02 28.34 16.16
CA ASN A 110 -4.88 28.54 17.07
C ASN A 110 -3.53 28.29 16.38
N TYR A 111 -3.53 27.70 15.18
CA TYR A 111 -2.31 27.44 14.42
C TYR A 111 -1.89 28.64 13.57
N SER A 112 -0.58 28.76 13.37
CA SER A 112 0.02 29.70 12.41
C SER A 112 -0.38 29.38 10.97
N ASN A 113 -0.19 30.34 10.07
CA ASN A 113 -0.49 30.16 8.64
C ASN A 113 0.30 28.98 8.03
N GLU A 114 1.58 28.81 8.40
CA GLU A 114 2.39 27.69 7.89
C GLU A 114 1.88 26.33 8.35
N GLU A 115 1.48 26.22 9.62
CA GLU A 115 0.94 24.98 10.18
C GLU A 115 -0.38 24.59 9.51
N ARG A 116 -1.25 25.56 9.23
CA ARG A 116 -2.51 25.33 8.50
C ARG A 116 -2.24 24.75 7.10
N ILE A 117 -1.31 25.35 6.35
CA ILE A 117 -0.91 24.85 5.02
C ILE A 117 -0.38 23.41 5.11
N ARG A 118 0.44 23.11 6.13
CA ARG A 118 0.97 21.76 6.36
C ARG A 118 -0.17 20.78 6.66
N LEU A 119 -1.09 21.12 7.58
CA LEU A 119 -2.23 20.28 7.96
C LEU A 119 -3.14 19.96 6.78
N GLU A 120 -3.46 20.96 5.96
CA GLU A 120 -4.25 20.77 4.74
C GLU A 120 -3.56 19.83 3.75
N LYS A 121 -2.24 19.98 3.57
CA LYS A 121 -1.46 19.07 2.72
C LYS A 121 -1.42 17.64 3.26
N HIS A 122 -1.34 17.46 4.57
CA HIS A 122 -1.33 16.15 5.23
C HIS A 122 -2.71 15.46 5.25
N THR A 123 -3.79 16.23 5.07
CA THR A 123 -5.16 15.71 5.04
C THR A 123 -5.42 14.87 3.80
N ASN A 124 -4.81 15.21 2.67
CA ASN A 124 -4.99 14.42 1.45
C ASN A 124 -4.26 13.07 1.57
N PRO A 125 -4.94 11.94 1.34
CA PRO A 125 -4.29 10.64 1.30
C PRO A 125 -3.43 10.54 0.03
N ILE A 126 -2.23 9.97 0.15
CA ILE A 126 -1.23 9.98 -0.93
C ILE A 126 -0.84 8.58 -1.43
N MET A 127 -1.24 7.55 -0.68
CA MET A 127 -0.98 6.15 -0.95
C MET A 127 -2.16 5.39 -0.34
N VAL A 128 -3.14 5.00 -1.16
CA VAL A 128 -4.38 4.39 -0.71
C VAL A 128 -4.40 2.92 -1.10
N VAL A 129 -4.48 2.04 -0.10
CA VAL A 129 -4.63 0.59 -0.27
C VAL A 129 -5.85 0.15 0.51
N LEU A 130 -6.84 -0.41 -0.18
CA LEU A 130 -8.16 -0.63 0.41
C LEU A 130 -8.36 -2.06 0.88
N THR A 131 -9.02 -2.20 2.04
CA THR A 131 -9.42 -3.50 2.58
C THR A 131 -10.41 -4.21 1.67
N LEU A 132 -10.38 -5.55 1.73
CA LEU A 132 -11.31 -6.42 1.04
C LEU A 132 -12.71 -6.49 1.68
N GLY A 133 -12.77 -6.32 3.01
CA GLY A 133 -14.00 -6.46 3.78
C GLY A 133 -14.81 -5.17 3.80
N TYR A 134 -16.14 -5.33 3.96
CA TYR A 134 -17.03 -4.20 4.21
C TYR A 134 -16.95 -3.76 5.68
N PRO A 135 -16.90 -2.45 5.96
CA PRO A 135 -16.71 -1.35 5.01
C PRO A 135 -15.26 -1.25 4.49
N GLU A 136 -15.08 -0.83 3.23
CA GLU A 136 -13.75 -0.57 2.67
C GLU A 136 -13.03 0.54 3.47
N GLN A 137 -11.79 0.30 3.87
CA GLN A 137 -10.95 1.24 4.62
C GLN A 137 -9.54 1.31 4.03
N ASN A 138 -8.93 2.50 4.10
CA ASN A 138 -7.54 2.70 3.74
C ASN A 138 -6.61 2.09 4.81
N CYS A 139 -5.79 1.12 4.41
CA CYS A 139 -4.81 0.45 5.27
C CYS A 139 -3.51 1.26 5.47
N SER A 140 -3.23 2.20 4.57
CA SER A 140 -2.02 3.03 4.54
C SER A 140 -2.29 4.48 4.95
N TYR A 141 -3.28 4.70 5.82
CA TYR A 141 -3.72 6.03 6.28
C TYR A 141 -2.65 6.88 7.00
N ASN A 142 -1.61 6.24 7.55
CA ASN A 142 -0.48 6.93 8.20
C ASN A 142 0.63 7.35 7.23
N VAL A 143 0.58 6.91 5.96
CA VAL A 143 1.62 7.25 4.98
C VAL A 143 1.56 8.75 4.67
N ASN A 144 2.71 9.42 4.83
CA ASN A 144 2.86 10.86 4.59
C ASN A 144 3.86 11.12 3.46
N TYR A 145 3.96 12.39 3.03
CA TYR A 145 4.72 12.75 1.84
C TYR A 145 6.18 12.28 1.89
N SER A 146 6.81 12.37 3.06
CA SER A 146 8.19 11.95 3.26
C SER A 146 8.33 10.43 3.23
N THR A 147 7.47 9.71 3.95
CA THR A 147 7.55 8.24 4.00
C THR A 147 7.20 7.61 2.66
N ARG A 148 6.22 8.17 1.93
CA ARG A 148 5.92 7.76 0.56
C ARG A 148 7.14 7.89 -0.36
N LYS A 149 7.86 9.02 -0.29
CA LYS A 149 9.08 9.21 -1.09
C LYS A 149 10.14 8.15 -0.80
N ILE A 150 10.33 7.82 0.48
CA ILE A 150 11.28 6.78 0.90
C ILE A 150 10.83 5.42 0.35
N ILE A 151 9.55 5.06 0.52
CA ILE A 151 9.00 3.79 -0.01
C ILE A 151 9.22 3.66 -1.51
N LEU A 152 8.90 4.70 -2.30
CA LEU A 152 9.07 4.67 -3.75
C LEU A 152 10.54 4.57 -4.16
N LYS A 153 11.42 5.30 -3.46
CA LYS A 153 12.87 5.22 -3.69
C LYS A 153 13.39 3.80 -3.44
N GLU A 154 12.95 3.14 -2.37
CA GLU A 154 13.34 1.76 -2.09
C GLU A 154 12.83 0.78 -3.16
N PHE A 155 11.61 0.97 -3.67
CA PHE A 155 11.12 0.18 -4.81
C PHE A 155 12.01 0.36 -6.05
N GLU A 156 12.35 1.60 -6.42
CA GLU A 156 13.20 1.90 -7.57
C GLU A 156 14.62 1.32 -7.44
N ASN A 157 15.22 1.45 -6.25
CA ASN A 157 16.55 0.94 -5.96
C ASN A 157 16.64 -0.57 -6.23
N ASP A 158 15.68 -1.35 -5.74
CA ASP A 158 15.75 -2.81 -5.87
C ASP A 158 15.35 -3.32 -7.25
N ILE A 159 14.49 -2.62 -7.99
CA ILE A 159 14.27 -2.91 -9.41
C ILE A 159 15.59 -2.86 -10.17
N SER A 160 16.45 -1.87 -9.87
CA SER A 160 17.76 -1.75 -10.50
C SER A 160 18.67 -2.94 -10.16
N THR A 161 18.57 -3.48 -8.94
CA THR A 161 19.29 -4.67 -8.49
C THR A 161 18.79 -5.92 -9.20
N PHE A 162 17.47 -6.12 -9.29
CA PHE A 162 16.87 -7.25 -10.02
C PHE A 162 17.21 -7.25 -11.51
N LYS A 163 17.27 -6.07 -12.15
CA LYS A 163 17.67 -5.95 -13.56
C LYS A 163 19.12 -6.38 -13.81
N LYS A 164 20.01 -6.23 -12.82
CA LYS A 164 21.41 -6.68 -12.88
C LYS A 164 21.58 -8.19 -12.68
N ILE A 165 20.58 -8.86 -12.10
CA ILE A 165 20.58 -10.30 -11.79
C ILE A 165 20.13 -11.14 -13.01
N LYS A 166 19.88 -10.53 -14.17
CA LYS A 166 19.61 -11.31 -15.39
C LYS A 166 20.81 -12.23 -15.70
N PRO A 167 20.58 -13.53 -15.95
CA PRO A 167 21.63 -14.47 -16.38
C PRO A 167 22.20 -14.09 -17.74
#